data_AF-A0AB39AV96-F1
#
_entry.id   AF-A0AB39AV96-F1
#
_cell.length_a   1.000
_cell.length_b   1.000
_cell.length_c   1.000
_cell.angle_alpha   90.00
_cell.angle_beta   90.00
_cell.angle_gamma   90.00
#
_symmetry.space_group_name_H-M   'P 1'
#
loop_
_entity.id
_entity.type
_entity.pdbx_description
1 polymer ?
#
loop_
_entity_poly.entity_id
_entity_poly.type
_entity_poly.pdbx_seq_one_letter_code
_entity_poly.pdbx_strand_id
1 'polypeptide(L)' 'MIKKPELQKLLNISRSTLGRWVKAGHFPPPAHVINGRYMWHFQDYKNWLANKNPKSR' A
#
# COMPACT_ATOMS: atom_id res chain seq x y z
N MET A 1 2.51 12.00 -0.28
CA MET A 1 1.74 10.86 -0.84
C MET A 1 2.70 9.89 -1.51
N ILE A 2 2.48 8.58 -1.38
CA ILE A 2 3.27 7.53 -2.02
C ILE A 2 2.62 7.15 -3.36
N LYS A 3 3.42 7.07 -4.42
CA LYS A 3 2.97 6.57 -5.73
C LYS A 3 3.09 5.05 -5.77
N LYS A 4 2.25 4.39 -6.57
CA LYS A 4 2.28 2.93 -6.80
C LYS A 4 3.69 2.31 -6.99
N PRO A 5 4.60 2.84 -7.85
CA PRO A 5 5.94 2.25 -8.02
C PRO A 5 6.84 2.38 -6.78
N GLU A 6 6.70 3.45 -6.00
CA GLU A 6 7.48 3.62 -4.77
C GLU A 6 7.01 2.63 -3.70
N LEU A 7 5.69 2.43 -3.60
CA LEU A 7 5.11 1.44 -2.71
C LEU A 7 5.56 0.01 -3.06
N GLN A 8 5.70 -0.31 -4.35
CA GLN A 8 6.22 -1.60 -4.81
C GLN A 8 7.66 -1.84 -4.35
N LYS A 9 8.52 -0.82 -4.45
CA LYS A 9 9.91 -0.90 -3.95
C LYS A 9 9.94 -1.08 -2.44
N LEU A 10 9.16 -0.28 -1.70
CA LEU A 10 9.09 -0.35 -0.23
C LEU A 10 8.61 -1.71 0.28
N LEU A 11 7.64 -2.31 -0.41
CA LEU A 11 7.09 -3.62 -0.06
C LEU A 11 7.87 -4.78 -0.69
N ASN A 12 8.80 -4.51 -1.60
CA ASN A 12 9.48 -5.48 -2.44
C ASN A 12 8.51 -6.46 -3.13
N ILE A 13 7.43 -5.95 -3.72
CA ILE A 13 6.40 -6.75 -4.41
C ILE A 13 6.17 -6.27 -5.85
N SER A 14 5.65 -7.17 -6.69
CA SER A 14 5.25 -6.84 -8.05
C SER A 14 3.98 -5.98 -8.11
N ARG A 15 3.76 -5.32 -9.26
CA ARG A 15 2.55 -4.49 -9.49
C ARG A 15 1.26 -5.29 -9.42
N SER A 16 1.30 -6.53 -9.89
CA SER A 16 0.16 -7.45 -9.90
C SER A 16 -0.16 -7.93 -8.49
N THR A 17 0.87 -8.23 -7.68
CA THR A 17 0.69 -8.58 -6.25
C THR A 17 0.03 -7.43 -5.49
N LEU A 18 0.51 -6.20 -5.64
CA LEU A 18 -0.09 -5.02 -5.01
C LEU A 18 -1.56 -4.85 -5.42
N GLY A 19 -1.87 -5.01 -6.73
CA GLY A 19 -3.24 -4.93 -7.22
C GLY A 19 -4.15 -6.01 -6.63
N ARG A 20 -3.67 -7.26 -6.53
CA ARG A 20 -4.41 -8.35 -5.90
C ARG A 20 -4.65 -8.10 -4.41
N TRP A 21 -3.65 -7.60 -3.68
CA TRP A 21 -3.79 -7.31 -2.25
C TRP A 21 -4.81 -6.23 -1.98
N VAL A 22 -4.83 -5.16 -2.78
CA VAL A 22 -5.85 -4.11 -2.68
C VAL A 22 -7.24 -4.68 -2.99
N LYS A 23 -7.37 -5.48 -4.06
CA LYS A 23 -8.66 -6.11 -4.43
C LYS A 23 -9.16 -7.11 -3.38
N ALA A 24 -8.25 -7.82 -2.73
CA ALA A 24 -8.55 -8.81 -1.69
C ALA A 24 -8.73 -8.18 -0.29
N GLY A 25 -8.55 -6.86 -0.13
CA GLY A 25 -8.64 -6.18 1.17
C GLY A 25 -7.43 -6.42 2.08
N HIS A 26 -6.37 -7.04 1.59
CA HIS A 26 -5.13 -7.25 2.36
C HIS A 26 -4.25 -6.01 2.48
N PHE A 27 -4.41 -5.03 1.59
CA PHE A 27 -3.67 -3.76 1.61
C PHE A 27 -4.64 -2.59 1.46
N PRO A 28 -4.41 -1.45 2.15
CA PRO A 28 -5.33 -0.31 2.08
C PRO A 28 -5.53 0.16 0.63
N PRO A 29 -6.75 0.60 0.27
CA PRO A 29 -7.02 1.18 -1.03
C PRO A 29 -6.28 2.50 -1.22
N PRO A 30 -6.06 2.94 -2.46
CA PRO A 30 -5.45 4.24 -2.74
C PRO A 30 -6.35 5.37 -2.23
N ALA A 31 -5.75 6.30 -1.50
CA ALA A 31 -6.44 7.49 -1.00
C ALA A 31 -6.88 8.43 -2.12
N HIS A 32 -6.09 8.52 -3.20
CA HIS A 32 -6.39 9.38 -4.34
C HIS A 32 -6.08 8.71 -5.68
N VAL A 33 -6.86 9.10 -6.69
CA VAL A 33 -6.59 8.79 -8.09
C VAL A 33 -6.42 10.11 -8.84
N ILE A 34 -5.19 10.41 -9.24
CA ILE A 34 -4.85 11.67 -9.95
C ILE A 34 -4.32 11.31 -11.32
N ASN A 35 -4.97 11.77 -12.38
CA ASN A 35 -4.62 11.45 -13.79
C ASN A 35 -4.46 9.94 -14.02
N GLY A 36 -5.39 9.13 -13.49
CA GLY A 36 -5.35 7.68 -13.59
C GLY A 36 -4.25 6.99 -12.75
N ARG A 37 -3.51 7.74 -11.93
CA ARG A 37 -2.47 7.21 -11.05
C ARG A 37 -2.97 7.10 -9.62
N TYR A 38 -2.87 5.90 -9.09
CA TYR A 38 -3.17 5.60 -7.69
C TYR A 38 -2.10 6.15 -6.74
N MET A 39 -2.54 6.83 -5.70
CA MET A 39 -1.71 7.42 -4.65
C MET A 39 -2.22 7.01 -3.27
N TRP A 40 -1.29 6.71 -2.36
CA TRP A 40 -1.56 6.33 -0.98
C TRP A 40 -1.01 7.36 -0.01
N HIS A 41 -1.58 7.48 1.19
CA HIS A 41 -0.89 8.19 2.25
C HIS A 41 0.26 7.33 2.79
N PHE A 42 1.34 8.00 3.17
CA PHE A 42 2.43 7.31 3.87
C PHE A 42 1.96 6.77 5.22
N GLN A 43 0.96 7.41 5.82
CA GLN A 43 0.33 6.94 7.05
C GLN A 43 -0.40 5.61 6.87
N ASP A 44 -1.11 5.40 5.75
CA ASP A 44 -1.80 4.13 5.47
C ASP A 44 -0.81 2.97 5.40
N TYR A 45 0.32 3.18 4.72
CA TYR A 45 1.41 2.21 4.65
C TYR A 45 1.98 1.90 6.05
N LYS A 46 2.27 2.93 6.86
CA LYS A 46 2.76 2.73 8.24
C LYS A 46 1.75 1.98 9.11
N ASN A 47 0.47 2.36 9.04
CA ASN A 47 -0.60 1.72 9.81
C ASN A 47 -0.75 0.25 9.40
N TRP A 48 -0.70 -0.02 8.09
CA TRP A 48 -0.72 -1.39 7.58
C TRP A 48 0.47 -2.21 8.07
N LEU A 49 1.68 -1.63 8.05
CA LEU A 49 2.89 -2.29 8.54
C LEU A 49 2.80 -2.59 10.04
N ALA A 50 2.27 -1.66 10.82
CA ALA A 50 2.01 -1.85 12.25
C ALA A 50 0.99 -2.97 12.51
N ASN A 51 -0.10 -3.03 11.73
CA ASN A 51 -1.12 -4.07 11.85
C ASN A 51 -0.62 -5.47 11.40
N LYS A 52 0.34 -5.52 10.46
CA LYS A 52 0.96 -6.76 9.96
C LYS A 52 1.94 -7.39 10.95
N ASN A 53 2.53 -6.61 11.84
CA ASN A 53 3.51 -7.08 12.81
C ASN A 53 2.93 -6.99 14.23
N PRO A 54 2.28 -8.04 14.76
CA PRO A 54 1.76 -8.05 16.13
C PRO A 54 2.86 -7.98 17.21
N LYS A 55 4.15 -7.95 16.85
CA LYS A 55 5.26 -7.77 17.80
C LYS A 55 5.60 -6.30 17.98
N SER A 56 4.91 -5.63 18.90
CA SER A 56 5.53 -4.78 19.93
C SER A 56 4.45 -4.19 20.85
N ARG A 57 3.96 -5.00 21.78
CA ARG A 57 3.65 -4.60 23.15
C ARG A 57 3.68 -5.82 24.04
#